data_AF-A0A7X6A8Z0-F1
#
_entry.id   AF-A0A7X6A8Z0-F1
#
_cell.length_a   1.000
_cell.length_b   1.000
_cell.length_c   1.000
_cell.angle_alpha   90.00
_cell.angle_beta   90.00
_cell.angle_gamma   90.00
#
_symmetry.space_group_name_H-M   'P 1'
#
loop_
_entity.id
_entity.type
_entity.pdbx_description
1 polymer ?
#
loop_
_entity_poly.entity_id
_entity_poly.type
_entity_poly.pdbx_seq_one_letter_code
_entity_poly.pdbx_strand_id
1 'polypeptide(L)' 'QVTGAKDQVHVYDFRRGTFDRLTLQGGNFFPVWVDAGERIVFCSNRDGAIRLYSRRLDGTEQAEPLLTDEQEALARSL' A
#
# COMPACT_ATOMS: atom_id res chain seq x y z
N GLN A 1 -12.62 3.52 -22.58
CA GLN A 1 -12.13 2.89 -21.33
C GLN A 1 -12.82 3.62 -20.18
N VAL A 2 -13.73 2.98 -19.45
CA VAL A 2 -14.32 3.61 -18.27
C VAL A 2 -13.25 3.57 -17.18
N THR A 3 -12.55 4.69 -16.98
CA THR A 3 -11.61 4.85 -15.87
C THR A 3 -12.43 5.01 -14.59
N GLY A 4 -12.93 3.90 -14.05
CA GLY A 4 -13.44 3.88 -12.68
C GLY A 4 -12.39 4.45 -11.74
N ALA A 5 -12.81 5.29 -10.80
CA ALA A 5 -11.90 5.87 -9.82
C ALA A 5 -11.09 4.75 -9.15
N LYS A 6 -9.76 4.87 -9.15
CA LYS A 6 -8.88 3.93 -8.48
C LYS A 6 -8.73 4.36 -7.03
N ASP A 7 -9.13 3.52 -6.08
CA ASP A 7 -8.95 3.82 -4.65
C ASP A 7 -7.47 4.07 -4.33
N GLN A 8 -7.18 5.22 -3.72
CA GLN A 8 -5.83 5.63 -3.32
C GLN A 8 -5.78 5.79 -1.80
N VAL A 9 -4.63 5.47 -1.21
CA VAL A 9 -4.38 5.75 0.19
C VAL A 9 -3.76 7.14 0.31
N HIS A 10 -4.33 7.94 1.21
CA HIS A 10 -3.85 9.26 1.58
C HIS A 10 -3.67 9.32 3.10
N VAL A 11 -2.70 10.11 3.55
CA VAL A 11 -2.42 10.34 4.96
C VAL A 11 -2.59 11.80 5.27
N TYR A 12 -3.36 12.10 6.32
CA TYR A 12 -3.47 13.44 6.86
C TYR A 12 -2.68 13.51 8.17
N ASP A 13 -1.69 14.41 8.23
CA ASP A 13 -0.94 14.72 9.45
C ASP A 13 -1.57 15.94 10.12
N PHE A 14 -2.28 15.72 11.23
CA PHE A 14 -2.94 16.79 11.99
C PHE A 14 -1.96 17.77 12.64
N ARG A 15 -0.71 17.36 12.92
CA ARG A 15 0.29 18.22 13.55
C ARG A 15 0.87 19.20 12.54
N ARG A 16 1.06 18.73 11.30
CA ARG A 16 1.63 19.53 10.20
C ARG A 16 0.57 20.20 9.33
N GLY A 17 -0.69 19.75 9.43
CA GLY A 17 -1.77 20.17 8.54
C GLY A 17 -1.58 19.72 7.10
N THR A 18 -0.79 18.67 6.86
CA THR A 18 -0.46 18.19 5.50
C THR A 18 -1.31 17.00 5.10
N PHE A 19 -1.60 16.91 3.80
CA PHE A 19 -2.35 15.81 3.20
C PHE A 19 -1.51 15.17 2.10
N ASP A 20 -0.88 14.05 2.41
CA ASP A 20 0.08 13.39 1.55
C ASP A 20 -0.54 12.22 0.81
N ARG A 21 -0.32 12.16 -0.50
CA ARG A 21 -0.74 11.02 -1.32
C ARG A 21 0.27 9.88 -1.19
N LEU A 22 -0.16 8.76 -0.62
CA LEU A 22 0.69 7.62 -0.29
C LEU A 22 0.78 6.59 -1.42
N THR A 23 -0.18 6.55 -2.34
CA THR A 23 -0.17 5.61 -3.47
C THR A 23 -0.37 6.34 -4.79
N LEU A 24 0.30 5.86 -5.84
CA LEU A 24 0.26 6.47 -7.17
C LEU A 24 -0.26 5.53 -8.26
N GLN A 25 -0.34 4.23 -7.97
CA GLN A 25 -0.67 3.17 -8.93
C GLN A 25 -1.63 2.14 -8.31
N GLY A 26 -2.35 1.41 -9.16
CA GLY A 26 -3.37 0.43 -8.74
C GLY A 26 -4.57 1.04 -8.02
N GLY A 27 -5.54 0.18 -7.69
CA GLY A 27 -6.50 0.39 -6.61
C GLY A 27 -5.93 -0.17 -5.32
N ASN A 28 -6.05 0.59 -4.24
CA ASN A 28 -5.41 0.33 -2.96
C ASN A 28 -6.48 0.32 -1.86
N PHE A 29 -6.56 -0.76 -1.09
CA PHE A 29 -7.69 -1.07 -0.23
C PHE A 29 -7.24 -1.45 1.18
N PHE A 30 -8.12 -1.23 2.15
CA PHE A 30 -7.96 -1.70 3.54
C PHE A 30 -6.61 -1.32 4.19
N PRO A 31 -6.20 -0.03 4.18
CA PRO A 31 -4.94 0.37 4.80
C PRO A 31 -5.00 0.20 6.33
N VAL A 32 -3.90 -0.28 6.90
CA VAL A 32 -3.71 -0.39 8.35
C VAL A 32 -2.36 0.18 8.76
N TRP A 33 -2.33 0.86 9.90
CA TRP A 33 -1.12 1.36 10.53
C TRP A 33 -0.39 0.22 11.24
N VAL A 34 0.93 0.11 11.03
CA VAL A 34 1.81 -0.86 11.70
C VAL A 34 3.07 -0.16 12.23
N ASP A 35 3.90 -0.89 12.98
CA ASP A 35 5.17 -0.39 13.52
C ASP A 35 5.03 0.95 14.26
N ALA A 36 4.11 1.01 15.23
CA ALA A 36 3.79 2.21 15.99
C ALA A 36 3.43 3.46 15.15
N GLY A 37 2.98 3.25 13.91
CA GLY A 37 2.58 4.31 12.98
C GLY A 37 3.67 4.70 11.98
N GLU A 38 4.82 4.01 11.94
CA GLU A 38 5.89 4.30 10.98
C GLU A 38 5.58 3.77 9.57
N ARG A 39 4.69 2.78 9.47
CA ARG A 39 4.37 2.07 8.23
C ARG A 39 2.87 1.90 8.04
N ILE A 40 2.47 1.79 6.77
CA ILE A 40 1.13 1.37 6.36
C ILE A 40 1.24 0.11 5.52
N VAL A 41 0.41 -0.89 5.84
CA VAL A 41 0.18 -2.07 5.01
C VAL A 41 -1.20 -1.95 4.36
N PHE A 42 -1.32 -2.34 3.08
CA PHE A 42 -2.58 -2.28 2.33
C PHE A 42 -2.63 -3.32 1.21
N CYS A 43 -3.83 -3.69 0.77
CA CYS A 43 -4.03 -4.53 -0.41
C CYS A 43 -3.96 -3.69 -1.69
N SER A 44 -3.31 -4.18 -2.74
CA SER A 44 -3.31 -3.49 -4.04
C SER A 44 -3.32 -4.44 -5.22
N ASN A 45 -4.01 -4.05 -6.29
CA ASN A 45 -4.09 -4.79 -7.56
C ASN A 45 -3.14 -4.23 -8.64
N ARG A 46 -2.15 -3.41 -8.27
CA ARG A 46 -1.29 -2.69 -9.23
C ARG A 46 -0.53 -3.61 -10.19
N ASP A 47 -0.22 -4.83 -9.75
CA ASP A 47 0.50 -5.85 -10.53
C ASP A 47 -0.45 -6.97 -11.05
N GLY A 48 -1.73 -6.65 -11.22
CA GLY A 48 -2.76 -7.55 -11.76
C GLY A 48 -3.49 -8.35 -10.68
N ALA A 49 -2.77 -9.20 -9.94
CA ALA A 49 -3.32 -9.90 -8.78
C ALA A 49 -3.34 -8.99 -7.54
N ILE A 50 -4.29 -9.21 -6.62
CA ILE A 50 -4.28 -8.52 -5.33
C ILE A 50 -3.14 -9.09 -4.48
N ARG A 51 -2.21 -8.20 -4.09
CA ARG A 51 -1.09 -8.50 -3.19
C ARG A 51 -1.10 -7.51 -2.02
N LEU A 52 -0.42 -7.87 -0.93
CA LEU A 52 -0.14 -6.94 0.17
C LEU A 52 1.08 -6.09 -0.17
N TYR A 53 0.99 -4.80 0.11
CA TYR A 53 2.09 -3.84 -0.01
C TYR A 53 2.31 -3.15 1.32
N SER A 54 3.54 -2.70 1.54
CA SER A 54 3.90 -1.85 2.67
C SER A 54 4.58 -0.57 2.20
N ARG A 55 4.41 0.52 2.94
CA ARG A 55 5.10 1.79 2.70
C ARG A 55 5.45 2.48 4.02
N ARG A 56 6.68 3.00 4.13
CA ARG A 56 7.11 3.89 5.23
C ARG A 56 6.55 5.30 5.05
N LEU A 57 6.22 5.95 6.17
CA LEU A 57 5.74 7.34 6.16
C LEU A 57 6.84 8.39 6.06
N ASP A 58 8.07 8.07 6.48
CA ASP A 58 9.22 8.99 6.40
C ASP A 58 9.63 9.31 4.95
N GLY A 59 9.02 8.64 3.98
CA GLY A 59 9.23 8.88 2.55
C GLY A 59 10.51 8.26 2.00
N THR A 60 11.26 7.49 2.80
CA THR A 60 12.50 6.86 2.33
C THR A 60 12.24 5.69 1.39
N GLU A 61 11.04 5.11 1.44
CA GLU A 61 10.64 3.94 0.65
C GLU A 61 9.31 4.21 -0.07
N GLN A 62 9.22 3.74 -1.32
CA GLN A 62 7.94 3.66 -2.02
C GLN A 62 7.14 2.45 -1.52
N ALA A 63 5.93 2.29 -2.06
CA ALA A 63 5.11 1.15 -1.72
C ALA A 63 5.63 -0.11 -2.43
N GLU A 64 6.06 -1.10 -1.64
CA GLU A 64 6.66 -2.36 -2.13
C GLU A 64 5.87 -3.58 -1.68
N PRO A 65 5.91 -4.71 -2.42
CA PRO A 65 5.28 -5.95 -2.01
C PRO A 65 5.74 -6.38 -0.62
N LEU A 66 4.80 -6.81 0.23
CA LEU A 66 5.11 -7.27 1.59
C LEU A 66 5.83 -8.62 1.58
N LEU A 67 5.54 -9.46 0.59
CA LEU A 67 6.15 -10.77 0.39
C LEU A 67 6.92 -10.79 -0.94
N THR A 68 8.01 -11.53 -0.97
CA THR A 68 8.68 -11.88 -2.23
C THR A 68 7.82 -12.84 -3.05
N ASP A 69 8.10 -12.96 -4.35
CA ASP A 69 7.40 -13.93 -5.20
C ASP A 69 7.58 -15.37 -4.73
N GLU A 70 8.75 -15.72 -4.17
CA GLU A 70 9.02 -17.04 -3.59
C GLU A 70 8.15 -17.29 -2.34
N GLN A 71 8.08 -16.32 -1.42
CA GLN A 71 7.25 -16.42 -0.22
C GLN A 71 5.76 -16.53 -0.56
N GLU A 72 5.33 -15.80 -1.60
CA GLU A 72 3.95 -15.87 -2.07
C GLU A 72 3.64 -17.20 -2.76
N ALA A 73 4.56 -17.74 -3.56
CA ALA A 73 4.43 -19.07 -4.15
C ALA A 73 4.33 -20.15 -3.05
N LEU A 74 5.17 -20.06 -2.02
CA LEU A 74 5.12 -20.96 -0.87
C LEU A 74 3.76 -20.87 -0.15
N ALA A 75 3.29 -19.65 0.14
CA ALA A 75 2.01 -19.41 0.82
C ALA A 75 0.80 -19.96 0.05
N ARG A 76 0.85 -20.00 -1.29
CA ARG A 76 -0.23 -20.56 -2.14
C ARG A 76 -0.17 -22.09 -2.28
N SER A 77 0.92 -22.72 -1.84
CA SER A 77 1.13 -24.18 -1.93
C SER A 77 0.77 -24.94 -0.66
N LEU A 78 0.45 -24.22 0.42
CA LEU A 78 -0.07 -24.73 1.70
C LEU A 78 -1.61 -24.86 1.65
#